data_AF-A0A183E2F4-F1
#
_entry.id   AF-A0A183E2F4-F1
#
_cell.length_a   1.000
_cell.length_b   1.000
_cell.length_c   1.000
_cell.angle_alpha   90.00
_cell.angle_beta   90.00
_cell.angle_gamma   90.00
#
_symmetry.space_group_name_H-M   'P 1'
#
loop_
_entity.id
_entity.type
_entity.pdbx_description
1 polymer ?
#
loop_
_entity_poly.entity_id
_entity_poly.type
_entity_poly.pdbx_seq_one_letter_code
_entity_poly.pdbx_strand_id
1 'polypeptide(L)'
;MLMSTNPAEYQGSQTQFYAPVVVGEMCITKRRDVLPGRSRARYLHGQLLLDGKCSLDLNEGYSSFEKKDEMNNEKLDTLLKWIVMHGGEPGCSLVKNKDGWRISAVRYKSLVFLCEFPTEQKMQQLETMSERERLMAYWGFKFEQYITSDSLSVIYAILLHVHAH
;
A
#
# COMPACT_ATOMS: atom_id res chain seq x y z
N MET A 1 -23.36 18.18 -7.29
CA MET A 1 -22.25 19.06 -7.71
C MET A 1 -21.22 18.17 -8.37
N LEU A 2 -20.86 18.44 -9.63
CA LEU A 2 -19.79 17.72 -10.34
C LEU A 2 -18.58 18.65 -10.38
N MET A 3 -17.41 18.15 -9.99
CA MET A 3 -16.15 18.89 -10.12
C MET A 3 -15.54 18.57 -11.49
N SER A 4 -15.05 19.59 -12.20
CA SER A 4 -14.36 19.40 -13.47
C SER A 4 -13.02 18.68 -13.24
N THR A 5 -12.64 17.79 -14.15
CA THR A 5 -11.32 17.14 -14.16
C THR A 5 -10.39 17.72 -15.23
N ASN A 6 -10.78 18.83 -15.87
CA ASN A 6 -10.00 19.48 -16.91
C ASN A 6 -8.74 20.12 -16.31
N PRO A 7 -7.52 19.68 -16.66
CA PRO A 7 -6.29 20.25 -16.11
C PRO A 7 -6.14 21.75 -16.35
N ALA A 8 -6.71 22.28 -17.43
CA ALA A 8 -6.66 23.71 -17.76
C ALA A 8 -7.30 24.61 -16.68
N GLU A 9 -8.27 24.09 -15.94
CA GLU A 9 -8.95 24.82 -14.86
C GLU A 9 -8.10 24.91 -13.57
N TYR A 10 -7.02 24.13 -13.48
CA TYR A 10 -6.17 24.02 -12.29
C TYR A 10 -4.73 24.50 -12.52
N GLN A 11 -4.46 25.23 -13.60
CA GLN A 11 -3.14 25.80 -13.91
C GLN A 11 -2.76 27.04 -13.07
N GLY A 12 -3.58 27.40 -12.08
CA GLY A 12 -3.38 28.57 -11.21
C GLY A 12 -2.28 28.42 -10.15
N SER A 13 -2.29 29.33 -9.18
CA SER A 13 -1.28 29.46 -8.12
C SER A 13 -0.97 28.14 -7.43
N GLN A 14 0.32 27.83 -7.30
CA GLN A 14 0.83 26.64 -6.64
C GLN A 14 0.26 26.52 -5.21
N THR A 15 -0.49 25.45 -4.96
CA THR A 15 -1.05 25.17 -3.64
C THR A 15 0.08 24.92 -2.64
N GLN A 16 -0.08 25.42 -1.42
CA GLN A 16 0.86 25.12 -0.35
C GLN A 16 0.64 23.68 0.12
N PHE A 17 1.68 22.86 0.02
CA PHE A 17 1.73 21.53 0.58
C PHE A 17 2.71 21.54 1.76
N TYR A 18 2.22 21.18 2.94
CA TYR A 18 3.08 20.99 4.10
C TYR A 18 3.94 19.73 3.92
N ALA A 19 5.17 19.77 4.42
CA ALA A 19 5.99 18.57 4.49
C ALA A 19 5.28 17.51 5.37
N PRO A 20 5.13 16.26 4.90
CA PRO A 20 4.45 15.23 5.66
C PRO A 20 5.21 14.91 6.95
N VAL A 21 4.46 14.78 8.05
CA VAL A 21 5.00 14.36 9.35
C VAL A 21 4.42 12.99 9.69
N VAL A 22 5.28 12.07 10.15
CA VAL A 22 4.85 10.74 10.60
C VAL A 22 4.16 10.88 11.96
N VAL A 23 2.86 10.60 12.01
CA VAL A 23 2.05 10.64 13.23
C VAL A 23 2.00 9.30 13.98
N GLY A 24 2.43 8.22 13.32
CA GLY A 24 2.53 6.90 13.89
C GLY A 24 2.67 5.83 12.82
N GLU A 25 2.95 4.61 13.26
CA GLU A 25 3.27 3.48 12.40
C GLU A 25 2.56 2.22 12.88
N MET A 26 2.15 1.38 11.95
CA MET A 26 1.46 0.12 12.24
C MET A 26 1.92 -0.97 11.28
N CYS A 27 1.80 -2.22 11.74
CA CYS A 27 2.03 -3.42 10.94
C CYS A 27 0.75 -4.25 10.89
N ILE A 28 0.51 -4.91 9.76
CA ILE A 28 -0.62 -5.81 9.58
C ILE A 28 -0.11 -7.26 9.50
N THR A 29 -0.67 -8.14 10.32
CA THR A 29 -0.31 -9.57 10.33
C THR A 29 -0.98 -10.33 9.18
N LYS A 30 -0.54 -11.57 8.93
CA LYS A 30 -1.22 -12.48 7.99
C LYS A 30 -2.70 -12.70 8.37
N ARG A 31 -3.02 -12.66 9.67
CA ARG A 31 -4.39 -12.79 10.20
C ARG A 31 -5.17 -11.47 10.18
N ARG A 32 -4.60 -10.42 9.58
CA ARG A 32 -5.18 -9.07 9.47
C ARG A 32 -5.34 -8.36 10.82
N ASP A 33 -4.54 -8.74 11.79
CA ASP A 33 -4.42 -8.02 13.07
C ASP A 33 -3.51 -6.80 12.91
N VAL A 34 -3.83 -5.74 13.65
CA VAL A 34 -3.03 -4.51 13.69
C VAL A 34 -2.08 -4.58 14.88
N LEU A 35 -0.78 -4.44 14.60
CA LEU A 35 0.27 -4.32 15.62
C LEU A 35 0.85 -2.90 15.59
N PRO A 36 1.11 -2.28 16.74
CA PRO A 36 1.75 -0.97 16.78
C PRO A 36 3.23 -1.05 16.34
N GLY A 37 3.72 0.03 15.74
CA GLY A 37 5.13 0.20 15.38
C GLY A 37 5.53 -0.47 14.07
N ARG A 38 6.84 -0.68 13.90
CA ARG A 38 7.48 -1.13 12.65
C ARG A 38 8.08 -2.54 12.72
N SER A 39 7.57 -3.40 13.60
CA SER A 39 8.15 -4.73 13.83
C SER A 39 8.23 -5.63 12.58
N ARG A 40 7.46 -5.32 11.53
CA ARG A 40 7.47 -6.01 10.23
C ARG A 40 7.98 -5.15 9.07
N ALA A 41 8.54 -3.98 9.34
CA ALA A 41 9.15 -3.17 8.30
C ALA A 41 10.40 -3.88 7.79
N ARG A 42 10.47 -4.05 6.47
CA ARG A 42 11.67 -4.59 5.82
C ARG A 42 12.58 -3.44 5.40
N TYR A 43 13.87 -3.72 5.41
CA TYR A 43 14.92 -2.76 5.08
C TYR A 43 15.46 -3.05 3.69
N LEU A 44 15.78 -2.01 2.93
CA LEU A 44 16.38 -2.15 1.60
C LEU A 44 17.73 -2.87 1.71
N HIS A 45 17.84 -4.01 1.04
CA HIS A 45 19.09 -4.75 0.86
C HIS A 45 19.75 -4.32 -0.44
N GLY A 46 20.47 -3.20 -0.39
CA GLY A 46 21.03 -2.54 -1.57
C GLY A 46 22.21 -3.24 -2.24
N GLN A 47 22.80 -4.28 -1.64
CA GLN A 47 24.00 -4.95 -2.18
C GLN A 47 23.75 -5.49 -3.61
N LEU A 48 22.56 -6.04 -3.86
CA LEU A 48 22.14 -6.51 -5.19
C LEU A 48 22.00 -5.38 -6.23
N LEU A 49 21.79 -4.14 -5.80
CA LEU A 49 21.70 -2.97 -6.69
C LEU A 49 23.09 -2.38 -6.99
N LEU A 50 24.07 -2.58 -6.12
CA LEU A 50 25.43 -2.03 -6.24
C LEU A 50 26.31 -2.86 -7.18
N ASP A 51 26.15 -4.18 -7.19
CA ASP A 51 27.04 -5.08 -7.94
C ASP A 51 26.70 -5.20 -9.45
N GLY A 52 25.66 -4.51 -9.93
CA GLY A 52 25.25 -4.48 -11.35
C GLY A 52 24.81 -5.83 -11.94
N LYS A 53 24.88 -6.92 -11.17
CA LYS A 53 24.42 -8.26 -11.52
C LYS A 53 23.12 -8.56 -10.81
N CYS A 54 22.02 -8.46 -11.55
CA CYS A 54 20.67 -8.70 -11.05
C CYS A 54 20.04 -9.89 -11.79
N SER A 55 20.42 -11.11 -11.43
CA SER A 55 19.79 -12.35 -11.94
C SER A 55 18.69 -12.79 -10.98
N LEU A 56 17.58 -12.04 -10.93
CA LEU A 56 16.43 -12.38 -10.08
C LEU A 56 15.48 -13.27 -10.86
N ASP A 57 15.29 -14.50 -10.41
CA ASP A 57 14.20 -15.34 -10.92
C ASP A 57 12.91 -14.94 -10.20
N LEU A 58 12.06 -14.21 -10.91
CA LEU A 58 10.77 -13.75 -10.40
C LEU A 58 9.70 -14.84 -10.42
N ASN A 59 9.94 -16.00 -11.04
CA ASN A 59 8.96 -17.10 -11.07
C ASN A 59 9.09 -18.04 -9.86
N GLU A 60 10.21 -17.99 -9.14
CA GLU A 60 10.56 -18.91 -8.07
C GLU A 60 9.59 -18.81 -6.87
N GLY A 61 8.76 -19.85 -6.69
CA GLY A 61 7.82 -19.96 -5.57
C GLY A 61 6.38 -19.53 -5.89
N TYR A 62 6.07 -19.22 -7.16
CA TYR A 62 4.72 -18.84 -7.59
C TYR A 62 3.67 -19.91 -7.26
N SER A 63 4.01 -21.20 -7.40
CA SER A 63 3.09 -22.31 -7.11
C SER A 63 2.61 -22.38 -5.65
N SER A 64 3.41 -21.85 -4.72
CA SER A 64 3.09 -21.78 -3.29
C SER A 64 2.66 -20.38 -2.82
N PHE A 65 2.44 -19.45 -3.75
CA PHE A 65 2.16 -18.06 -3.41
C PHE A 65 0.76 -17.88 -2.82
N GLU A 66 0.71 -17.43 -1.56
CA GLU A 66 -0.53 -17.04 -0.87
C GLU A 66 -0.88 -15.59 -1.20
N LYS A 67 -1.74 -15.38 -2.21
CA LYS A 67 -2.22 -14.04 -2.55
C LYS A 67 -3.17 -13.50 -1.48
N LYS A 68 -3.19 -12.17 -1.32
CA LYS A 68 -4.24 -11.50 -0.54
C LYS A 68 -5.58 -11.74 -1.23
N ASP A 69 -6.63 -11.98 -0.44
CA ASP A 69 -7.99 -11.93 -0.95
C ASP A 69 -8.37 -10.48 -1.28
N GLU A 70 -8.31 -10.13 -2.56
CA GLU A 70 -8.63 -8.79 -3.06
C GLU A 70 -10.14 -8.55 -3.20
N MET A 71 -10.96 -9.61 -3.19
CA MET A 71 -12.42 -9.49 -3.12
C MET A 71 -12.86 -9.05 -1.73
N ASN A 72 -12.11 -9.46 -0.69
CA ASN A 72 -12.31 -8.99 0.67
C ASN A 72 -11.80 -7.54 0.84
N ASN A 73 -12.64 -6.59 0.45
CA ASN A 73 -12.35 -5.16 0.56
C ASN A 73 -12.52 -4.66 2.00
N GLU A 74 -11.40 -4.58 2.72
CA GLU A 74 -11.31 -4.13 4.11
C GLU A 74 -11.43 -2.61 4.30
N LYS A 75 -11.60 -1.84 3.21
CA LYS A 75 -11.89 -0.41 3.25
C LYS A 75 -10.93 0.34 4.18
N LEU A 76 -11.48 1.11 5.13
CA LEU A 76 -10.73 1.82 6.15
C LEU A 76 -10.59 1.01 7.44
N ASP A 77 -11.08 -0.23 7.52
CA ASP A 77 -11.23 -0.97 8.78
C ASP A 77 -9.91 -1.10 9.53
N THR A 78 -8.81 -1.35 8.82
CA THR A 78 -7.47 -1.42 9.44
C THR A 78 -7.02 -0.06 9.98
N LEU A 79 -7.22 1.01 9.21
CA LEU A 79 -6.87 2.37 9.62
C LEU A 79 -7.74 2.83 10.79
N LEU A 80 -9.05 2.56 10.74
CA LEU A 80 -9.99 2.88 11.81
C LEU A 80 -9.68 2.09 13.07
N LYS A 81 -9.34 0.79 12.97
CA LYS A 81 -8.84 0.01 14.11
C LYS A 81 -7.63 0.66 14.74
N TRP A 82 -6.65 1.08 13.93
CA TRP A 82 -5.48 1.80 14.44
C TRP A 82 -5.83 3.15 15.08
N ILE A 83 -6.71 3.93 14.45
CA ILE A 83 -7.21 5.19 15.03
C ILE A 83 -7.90 4.91 16.37
N VAL A 84 -8.79 3.91 16.44
CA VAL A 84 -9.51 3.46 17.65
C VAL A 84 -8.55 3.06 18.75
N MET A 85 -7.52 2.27 18.42
CA MET A 85 -6.45 1.86 19.36
C MET A 85 -5.72 3.06 19.96
N HIS A 86 -5.69 4.20 19.27
CA HIS A 86 -5.04 5.43 19.71
C HIS A 86 -6.03 6.57 20.06
N GLY A 87 -7.34 6.38 19.89
CA GLY A 87 -8.38 7.41 20.05
C GLY A 87 -9.79 6.90 19.72
N GLY A 88 -10.72 6.99 20.68
CA GLY A 88 -12.04 6.36 20.66
C GLY A 88 -12.94 6.52 19.41
N GLU A 89 -13.87 5.58 19.30
CA GLU A 89 -14.46 4.93 18.11
C GLU A 89 -15.16 5.77 17.03
N PRO A 90 -15.07 5.33 15.76
CA PRO A 90 -16.09 5.61 14.75
C PRO A 90 -16.54 4.39 13.93
N GLY A 91 -17.84 4.35 13.61
CA GLY A 91 -18.43 3.49 12.58
C GLY A 91 -19.26 4.31 11.60
N CYS A 92 -19.29 3.92 10.31
CA CYS A 92 -20.32 4.36 9.37
C CYS A 92 -20.42 3.47 8.12
N SER A 93 -21.66 3.28 7.64
CA SER A 93 -22.04 2.56 6.41
C SER A 93 -22.20 3.51 5.20
N LEU A 94 -22.14 2.98 3.97
CA LEU A 94 -21.99 3.75 2.72
C LEU A 94 -22.94 3.33 1.58
N VAL A 95 -23.31 4.31 0.74
CA VAL A 95 -24.20 4.19 -0.45
C VAL A 95 -23.40 4.30 -1.76
N LYS A 96 -23.89 3.61 -2.82
CA LYS A 96 -23.28 3.45 -4.17
C LYS A 96 -23.86 4.42 -5.22
N ASN A 97 -23.04 4.85 -6.19
CA ASN A 97 -23.41 4.92 -7.63
C ASN A 97 -22.17 4.86 -8.56
N LYS A 98 -22.37 4.74 -9.89
CA LYS A 98 -21.45 4.12 -10.89
C LYS A 98 -20.49 5.05 -11.66
N ASP A 99 -19.36 4.40 -12.01
CA ASP A 99 -18.26 4.65 -12.98
C ASP A 99 -17.25 5.79 -12.78
N GLY A 100 -15.96 5.42 -12.87
CA GLY A 100 -14.79 6.15 -12.36
C GLY A 100 -14.28 5.59 -11.03
N TRP A 101 -13.11 6.04 -10.52
CA TRP A 101 -12.74 5.73 -9.14
C TRP A 101 -13.82 6.25 -8.19
N ARG A 102 -14.37 5.39 -7.33
CA ARG A 102 -15.46 5.78 -6.42
C ARG A 102 -14.88 6.08 -5.07
N ILE A 103 -15.05 7.31 -4.59
CA ILE A 103 -14.75 7.67 -3.22
C ILE A 103 -16.06 7.95 -2.51
N SER A 104 -16.24 7.31 -1.37
CA SER A 104 -17.30 7.66 -0.44
C SER A 104 -16.77 8.59 0.64
N ALA A 105 -17.53 9.63 0.95
CA ALA A 105 -17.21 10.58 1.99
C ALA A 105 -18.16 10.43 3.18
N VAL A 106 -17.61 10.25 4.38
CA VAL A 106 -18.38 10.26 5.64
C VAL A 106 -17.87 11.38 6.50
N ARG A 107 -18.77 12.26 6.95
CA ARG A 107 -18.45 13.23 8.00
C ARG A 107 -18.82 12.65 9.36
N TYR A 108 -17.84 12.57 10.26
CA TYR A 108 -18.07 12.27 11.67
C TYR A 108 -17.50 13.41 12.52
N LYS A 109 -18.38 14.11 13.24
CA LYS A 109 -18.05 15.38 13.92
C LYS A 109 -17.45 16.41 12.92
N SER A 110 -16.20 16.77 13.11
CA SER A 110 -15.43 17.68 12.23
C SER A 110 -14.52 16.94 11.25
N LEU A 111 -14.44 15.60 11.30
CA LEU A 111 -13.58 14.80 10.44
C LEU A 111 -14.35 14.32 9.21
N VAL A 112 -13.71 14.41 8.05
CA VAL A 112 -14.22 13.85 6.80
C VAL A 112 -13.34 12.67 6.40
N PHE A 113 -13.91 11.47 6.43
CA PHE A 113 -13.27 10.24 5.97
C PHE A 113 -13.58 10.03 4.50
N LEU A 114 -12.56 9.74 3.70
CA LEU A 114 -12.67 9.38 2.30
C LEU A 114 -12.24 7.92 2.13
N CYS A 115 -13.10 7.11 1.51
CA CYS A 115 -12.85 5.68 1.31
C CYS A 115 -13.10 5.29 -0.15
N GLU A 116 -12.14 4.62 -0.79
CA GLU A 116 -12.32 4.06 -2.13
C GLU A 116 -13.33 2.89 -2.11
N PHE A 117 -14.13 2.78 -3.16
CA PHE A 117 -15.01 1.65 -3.45
C PHE A 117 -14.66 1.05 -4.82
N PRO A 118 -14.38 -0.26 -4.91
CA PRO A 118 -14.08 -0.91 -6.17
C PRO A 118 -15.27 -0.79 -7.09
N THR A 119 -15.07 -0.37 -8.34
CA THR A 119 -16.13 -0.33 -9.35
C THR A 119 -16.55 -1.74 -9.76
N GLU A 120 -17.70 -1.87 -10.41
CA GLU A 120 -18.12 -3.15 -11.02
C GLU A 120 -17.08 -3.64 -12.03
N GLN A 121 -16.49 -2.72 -12.81
CA GLN A 121 -15.40 -3.02 -13.73
C GLN A 121 -14.15 -3.55 -13.01
N LYS A 122 -13.73 -2.93 -11.90
CA LYS A 122 -12.58 -3.40 -11.10
C LYS A 122 -12.86 -4.76 -10.48
N MET A 123 -14.07 -5.00 -9.98
CA MET A 123 -14.47 -6.32 -9.48
C MET A 123 -14.42 -7.38 -10.59
N GLN A 124 -14.99 -7.08 -11.75
CA GLN A 124 -14.97 -7.98 -12.90
C GLN A 124 -13.55 -8.26 -13.39
N GLN A 125 -12.68 -7.24 -13.49
CA GLN A 125 -11.27 -7.41 -13.87
C GLN A 125 -10.56 -8.37 -12.92
N LEU A 126 -10.76 -8.21 -11.62
CA LEU A 126 -10.16 -9.08 -10.59
C LEU A 126 -10.68 -10.53 -10.69
N GLU A 127 -11.98 -10.71 -10.96
CA GLU A 127 -12.58 -12.03 -11.19
C GLU A 127 -12.03 -12.70 -12.47
N THR A 128 -11.88 -11.93 -13.54
CA THR A 128 -11.44 -12.42 -14.86
C THR A 128 -9.92 -12.37 -15.06
N MET A 129 -9.14 -12.06 -14.02
CA MET A 129 -7.67 -11.95 -14.12
C MET A 129 -7.07 -13.22 -14.72
N SER A 130 -6.33 -13.03 -15.82
CA SER A 130 -5.57 -14.08 -16.48
C SER A 130 -4.39 -14.55 -15.63
N GLU A 131 -3.88 -15.76 -15.93
CA GLU A 131 -2.68 -16.28 -15.27
C GLU A 131 -1.46 -15.37 -15.46
N ARG A 132 -1.34 -14.73 -16.63
CA ARG A 132 -0.26 -13.77 -16.89
C ARG A 132 -0.34 -12.55 -15.98
N GLU A 133 -1.54 -12.00 -15.77
CA GLU A 133 -1.74 -10.85 -14.87
C GLU A 133 -1.47 -11.20 -13.41
N ARG A 134 -1.86 -12.41 -12.98
CA ARG A 134 -1.53 -12.93 -11.65
C ARG A 134 -0.01 -13.06 -11.47
N LEU A 135 0.67 -13.59 -12.48
CA LEU A 135 2.13 -13.72 -12.47
C LEU A 135 2.83 -12.35 -12.43
N MET A 136 2.33 -11.36 -13.18
CA MET A 136 2.87 -9.99 -13.14
C MET A 136 2.69 -9.33 -11.77
N ALA A 137 1.56 -9.54 -11.10
CA ALA A 137 1.36 -9.06 -9.73
C ALA A 137 2.32 -9.75 -8.73
N TYR A 138 2.51 -11.05 -8.89
CA TYR A 138 3.45 -11.84 -8.10
C TYR A 138 4.91 -11.39 -8.27
N TRP A 139 5.32 -11.07 -9.50
CA TRP A 139 6.67 -10.59 -9.79
C TRP A 139 7.04 -9.36 -8.98
N GLY A 140 6.10 -8.44 -8.74
CA GLY A 140 6.33 -7.30 -7.84
C GLY A 140 6.61 -7.75 -6.40
N PHE A 141 5.80 -8.66 -5.87
CA PHE A 141 6.01 -9.21 -4.53
C PHE A 141 7.34 -9.96 -4.39
N LYS A 142 7.69 -10.81 -5.37
CA LYS A 142 8.95 -11.57 -5.37
C LYS A 142 10.16 -10.64 -5.51
N PHE A 143 10.05 -9.60 -6.34
CA PHE A 143 11.08 -8.57 -6.43
C PHE A 143 11.34 -7.92 -5.07
N GLU A 144 10.30 -7.47 -4.36
CA GLU A 144 10.45 -6.89 -3.03
C GLU A 144 11.12 -7.85 -2.04
N GLN A 145 10.87 -9.17 -2.14
CA GLN A 145 11.56 -10.16 -1.32
C GLN A 145 13.06 -10.22 -1.58
N TYR A 146 13.50 -10.10 -2.83
CA TYR A 146 14.93 -10.10 -3.14
C TYR A 146 15.64 -8.83 -2.65
N ILE A 147 14.98 -7.68 -2.78
CA ILE A 147 15.62 -6.39 -2.48
C ILE A 147 15.41 -5.92 -1.04
N THR A 148 14.78 -6.72 -0.17
CA THR A 148 14.56 -6.34 1.23
C THR A 148 14.96 -7.43 2.22
N SER A 149 15.28 -7.02 3.45
CA SER A 149 15.66 -7.90 4.55
C SER A 149 14.93 -7.52 5.84
N ASP A 150 14.67 -8.51 6.69
CA ASP A 150 14.12 -8.31 8.03
C ASP A 150 15.19 -7.85 9.05
N SER A 151 16.48 -7.90 8.67
CA SER A 151 17.59 -7.57 9.56
C SER A 151 18.31 -6.27 9.16
N LEU A 152 18.52 -5.40 10.16
CA LEU A 152 19.39 -4.22 10.06
C LEU A 152 20.87 -4.57 9.90
N SER A 153 21.30 -5.79 10.23
CA SER A 153 22.71 -6.22 10.11
C SER A 153 23.26 -6.05 8.68
N VAL A 154 22.38 -6.07 7.69
CA VAL A 154 22.67 -5.89 6.28
C VAL A 154 22.97 -4.42 5.91
N ILE A 155 22.33 -3.46 6.59
CA ILE A 155 22.57 -2.02 6.37
C ILE A 155 23.97 -1.63 6.87
N TYR A 156 24.38 -2.17 8.03
CA TYR A 156 25.72 -1.91 8.59
C TYR A 156 26.84 -2.41 7.68
N ALA A 157 26.66 -3.54 7.00
CA ALA A 157 27.64 -4.05 6.03
C ALA A 157 27.84 -3.10 4.84
N ILE A 158 26.75 -2.49 4.33
CA ILE A 158 26.80 -1.50 3.24
C ILE A 158 27.49 -0.21 3.72
N LEU A 159 27.12 0.30 4.90
CA LEU A 159 27.73 1.51 5.48
C LEU A 159 29.24 1.34 5.74
N LEU A 160 29.67 0.16 6.21
CA LEU A 160 31.09 -0.14 6.41
C LEU A 160 31.86 -0.24 5.09
N HIS A 161 31.23 -0.69 4.00
CA HIS A 161 31.86 -0.76 2.69
C HIS A 161 32.03 0.62 2.04
N VAL A 162 31.05 1.53 2.23
CA VAL A 162 31.12 2.92 1.74
C VAL A 162 32.18 3.74 2.49
N HIS A 163 32.46 3.44 3.76
CA HIS A 163 33.52 4.09 4.53
C HIS A 163 34.92 3.46 4.39
N ALA A 164 35.04 2.35 3.65
CA ALA A 164 36.31 1.67 3.38
C ALA A 164 36.98 2.10 2.06
N HIS A 165 36.38 3.04 1.33
CA HIS A 165 36.89 3.67 0.11
C HIS A 165 36.99 5.19 0.29
#